data_AF-A0A5C2HDF4-F1
#
_entry.id   AF-A0A5C2HDF4-F1
#
_cell.length_a   1.000
_cell.length_b   1.000
_cell.length_c   1.000
_cell.angle_alpha   90.00
_cell.angle_beta   90.00
_cell.angle_gamma   90.00
#
_symmetry.space_group_name_H-M   'P 1'
#
loop_
_entity.id
_entity.type
_entity.pdbx_description
1 polymer ?
#
loop_
_entity_poly.entity_id
_entity_poly.type
_entity_poly.pdbx_seq_one_letter_code
_entity_poly.pdbx_strand_id
1 'polypeptide(L)' 'MSLLLKSIFILLITFLFQGCIVGTVVAAPFKVAGAVVNTVTPDIVGDTISATGDVVDMVIPF' A
#
# COMPACT_ATOMS: atom_id res chain seq x y z
N MET A 1 23.08 7.95 23.29
CA MET A 1 22.12 8.00 22.16
C MET A 1 21.97 9.45 21.73
N SER A 2 22.60 9.86 20.62
CA SER A 2 22.55 11.24 20.12
C SER A 2 21.11 11.69 19.88
N LEU A 3 20.81 12.96 20.13
CA LEU A 3 19.48 13.55 19.97
C LEU A 3 18.95 13.37 18.53
N LEU A 4 19.86 13.36 17.55
CA LEU A 4 19.58 13.07 16.13
C LEU A 4 19.06 11.65 15.91
N LEU A 5 19.70 10.65 16.50
CA LEU A 5 19.30 9.25 16.34
C LEU A 5 17.93 8.98 16.99
N LYS A 6 17.64 9.63 18.11
CA LYS A 6 16.32 9.56 18.75
C LYS A 6 15.23 10.18 17.86
N SER A 7 15.49 11.32 17.24
CA SER A 7 14.54 12.00 16.35
C SER A 7 14.19 11.14 15.12
N ILE A 8 15.19 10.56 14.46
CA ILE A 8 14.99 9.67 13.31
C ILE A 8 14.18 8.43 13.70
N PHE A 9 14.48 7.85 14.85
CA PHE A 9 13.78 6.65 15.31
C PHE A 9 12.32 6.93 15.67
N ILE A 10 12.04 8.08 16.30
CA ILE A 10 10.67 8.52 16.60
C ILE A 10 9.90 8.81 15.31
N LEU A 11 10.52 9.50 14.35
CA LEU A 11 9.92 9.76 13.03
C LEU A 11 9.55 8.46 12.31
N LEU A 12 10.46 7.49 12.29
CA LEU A 12 10.23 6.18 11.66
C LEU A 12 9.08 5.42 12.34
N ILE A 13 9.06 5.42 13.68
CA ILE A 13 7.97 4.84 14.47
C ILE A 13 6.65 5.53 14.12
N THR A 14 6.62 6.85 14.11
CA THR A 14 5.40 7.61 13.75
C THR A 14 4.95 7.30 12.33
N PHE A 15 5.85 7.18 11.35
CA PHE A 15 5.50 6.75 9.99
C PHE A 15 4.94 5.33 9.92
N LEU A 16 5.49 4.39 10.71
CA LEU A 16 5.01 3.01 10.80
C LEU A 16 3.62 2.93 11.45
N PHE A 17 3.32 3.79 12.43
CA PHE A 17 2.02 3.84 13.12
C PHE A 17 1.00 4.81 12.50
N GLN A 18 1.42 5.69 11.58
CA GLN A 18 0.53 6.49 10.72
C GLN A 18 -0.13 5.64 9.63
N GLY A 19 0.46 4.48 9.36
CA GLY A 19 -0.22 3.39 8.71
C GLY A 19 -0.57 3.55 7.24
N CYS A 20 -0.06 4.60 6.62
CA CYS A 20 0.10 4.64 5.17
C CYS A 20 0.88 3.41 4.63
N ILE A 21 1.60 2.66 5.47
CA ILE A 21 2.33 1.46 5.09
C ILE A 21 1.43 0.23 5.03
N VAL A 22 0.46 0.02 5.93
CA VAL A 22 -0.33 -1.21 5.92
C VAL A 22 -1.37 -1.18 4.80
N GLY A 23 -2.01 -0.03 4.55
CA GLY A 23 -2.83 0.19 3.34
C GLY A 23 -2.10 -0.22 2.06
N THR A 24 -0.86 0.23 1.87
CA THR A 24 -0.07 -0.07 0.68
C THR A 24 0.34 -1.55 0.60
N VAL A 25 0.70 -2.17 1.72
CA VAL A 25 1.04 -3.61 1.77
C VAL A 25 -0.18 -4.48 1.45
N VAL A 26 -1.36 -4.11 1.94
CA VAL A 26 -2.60 -4.84 1.68
C VAL A 26 -3.13 -4.59 0.25
N ALA A 27 -2.88 -3.42 -0.33
CA ALA A 27 -3.22 -3.08 -1.71
C ALA A 27 -2.33 -3.78 -2.76
N ALA A 28 -1.07 -4.05 -2.41
CA ALA A 28 -0.09 -4.68 -3.30
C ALA A 28 -0.56 -5.97 -4.00
N PRO A 29 -1.14 -6.99 -3.32
CA PRO A 29 -1.63 -8.18 -3.98
C PRO A 29 -2.74 -7.91 -5.01
N PHE A 30 -3.62 -6.93 -4.78
CA PHE A 30 -4.67 -6.56 -5.74
C PHE A 30 -4.07 -5.93 -7.00
N LYS A 31 -3.07 -5.06 -6.85
CA LYS A 31 -2.36 -4.45 -7.98
C LYS A 31 -1.60 -5.49 -8.80
N VAL A 32 -0.92 -6.43 -8.12
CA VAL A 32 -0.22 -7.53 -8.79
C VAL A 32 -1.20 -8.46 -9.48
N ALA A 33 -2.28 -8.86 -8.82
CA ALA A 33 -3.30 -9.72 -9.41
C ALA A 33 -3.96 -9.06 -10.62
N GLY A 34 -4.32 -7.78 -10.53
CA GLY A 34 -4.86 -7.01 -11.65
C GLY A 34 -3.91 -6.97 -12.85
N ALA A 35 -2.63 -6.66 -12.61
CA ALA A 35 -1.62 -6.66 -13.67
C ALA A 35 -1.43 -8.05 -14.32
N VAL A 36 -1.47 -9.13 -13.54
CA VAL A 36 -1.41 -10.50 -14.07
C VAL A 36 -2.66 -10.83 -14.87
N VAL A 37 -3.84 -10.45 -14.38
CA VAL A 37 -5.12 -10.74 -15.05
C VAL A 37 -5.22 -10.04 -16.41
N ASN A 38 -4.67 -8.83 -16.56
CA ASN A 38 -4.57 -8.15 -17.87
C ASN A 38 -3.69 -8.88 -18.89
N THR A 39 -2.81 -9.82 -18.46
CA THR A 39 -2.02 -10.62 -19.42
C THR A 39 -2.83 -11.69 -20.13
N VAL A 40 -3.98 -12.08 -19.56
CA VAL A 40 -4.80 -13.22 -20.03
C VAL A 40 -6.28 -12.86 -20.25
N THR A 41 -6.72 -11.68 -19.83
CA THR A 41 -8.09 -11.18 -19.99
C THR A 41 -8.07 -9.72 -20.46
N PRO A 42 -9.20 -9.18 -20.97
CA PRO A 42 -9.27 -7.76 -21.34
C PRO A 42 -8.94 -6.84 -20.17
N ASP A 43 -8.23 -5.74 -20.47
CA ASP A 43 -7.66 -4.81 -19.48
C ASP A 43 -8.65 -4.33 -18.41
N ILE A 44 -9.93 -4.15 -18.78
CA ILE A 44 -10.98 -3.71 -17.86
C ILE A 44 -11.12 -4.61 -16.61
N VAL A 45 -10.84 -5.90 -16.73
CA VAL A 45 -11.00 -6.86 -15.63
C VAL A 45 -9.88 -6.69 -14.61
N GLY A 46 -8.63 -6.66 -15.04
CA GLY A 46 -7.50 -6.46 -14.13
C GLY A 46 -7.39 -5.02 -13.63
N ASP A 47 -7.87 -4.03 -14.39
CA ASP A 47 -7.96 -2.64 -13.94
C ASP A 47 -8.99 -2.50 -12.79
N THR A 48 -10.10 -3.23 -12.86
CA THR A 48 -11.09 -3.26 -11.77
C THR A 48 -10.52 -3.89 -10.49
N ILE A 49 -9.70 -4.93 -10.63
CA ILE A 49 -9.00 -5.56 -9.51
C ILE A 49 -7.97 -4.58 -8.91
N SER A 50 -7.21 -3.89 -9.76
CA SER A 50 -6.23 -2.89 -9.33
C SER A 50 -6.90 -1.71 -8.61
N ALA A 51 -8.04 -1.25 -9.11
CA ALA A 51 -8.84 -0.20 -8.49
C ALA A 51 -9.39 -0.61 -7.11
N THR A 52 -9.66 -1.91 -6.90
CA THR A 52 -9.97 -2.43 -5.56
C THR A 52 -8.78 -2.23 -4.61
N GLY A 53 -7.56 -2.48 -5.09
CA GLY A 53 -6.33 -2.17 -4.35
C GLY A 53 -6.20 -0.70 -3.98
N ASP A 54 -6.54 0.23 -4.90
CA ASP A 54 -6.50 1.66 -4.62
C ASP A 54 -7.54 2.10 -3.59
N VAL A 55 -8.75 1.53 -3.64
CA VAL A 55 -9.77 1.78 -2.62
C VAL A 55 -9.31 1.25 -1.26
N VAL A 56 -8.69 0.07 -1.22
CA VAL A 56 -8.14 -0.51 0.00
C VAL A 56 -7.03 0.37 0.59
N ASP A 57 -6.10 0.86 -0.23
CA ASP A 57 -5.04 1.78 0.18
C ASP A 57 -5.60 3.10 0.73
N MET A 58 -6.68 3.61 0.12
CA MET A 58 -7.32 4.85 0.53
C MET A 58 -8.15 4.71 1.82
N VAL A 59 -8.82 3.56 2.01
CA VAL A 59 -9.79 3.36 3.10
C VAL A 59 -9.13 2.80 4.36
N ILE A 60 -8.05 2.03 4.24
CA ILE A 60 -7.34 1.53 5.41
C ILE A 60 -6.48 2.67 5.98
N PRO A 61 -6.82 3.22 7.17
CA PRO A 61 -6.17 4.40 7.73
C PRO A 61 -4.92 4.06 8.56
N PHE A 62 -4.52 2.79 8.57
CA PHE A 62 -3.44 2.25 9.37
C PHE A 62 -2.57 1.32 8.52
#